data_AF-A0A392VFN4-F1
#
_entry.id   AF-A0A392VFN4-F1
#
_cell.length_a   1.000
_cell.length_b   1.000
_cell.length_c   1.000
_cell.angle_alpha   90.00
_cell.angle_beta   90.00
_cell.angle_gamma   90.00
#
_symmetry.space_group_name_H-M   'P 1'
#
loop_
_entity.id
_entity.type
_entity.pdbx_description
1 polymer ?
#
loop_
_entity_poly.entity_id
_entity_poly.type
_entity_poly.pdbx_seq_one_letter_code
_entity_poly.pdbx_strand_id
1 'polypeptide(L)' 'REVHAAGTRVLTSFNHQNPPKFRGDGGPAAADLWLQAIEKILGAIHCPEE' A
#
# COMPACT_ATOMS: atom_id res chain seq x y z
N ARG A 1 -3.06 -19.63 12.15
CA ARG A 1 -3.94 -19.58 10.95
C ARG A 1 -4.47 -18.16 10.70
N GLU A 2 -4.67 -17.36 11.75
CA GLU A 2 -5.21 -16.00 11.68
C GLU A 2 -4.27 -14.98 11.02
N VAL A 3 -2.94 -15.05 11.26
CA VAL A 3 -1.94 -14.21 10.58
C VAL A 3 -2.04 -14.30 9.05
N HIS A 4 -2.34 -15.49 8.51
CA HIS A 4 -2.50 -15.69 7.07
C HIS A 4 -3.80 -15.07 6.53
N ALA A 5 -4.86 -15.07 7.34
CA ALA A 5 -6.14 -14.44 7.00
C ALA A 5 -6.07 -12.92 7.09
N ALA A 6 -5.42 -12.38 8.13
CA ALA A 6 -5.17 -10.96 8.29
C ALA A 6 -4.31 -10.41 7.13
N GLY A 7 -3.21 -11.09 6.79
CA GLY A 7 -2.38 -10.71 5.64
C GLY A 7 -3.12 -10.71 4.31
N THR A 8 -3.99 -11.71 4.08
CA THR A 8 -4.84 -11.77 2.87
C THR A 8 -5.84 -10.61 2.81
N ARG A 9 -6.43 -10.22 3.94
CA ARG A 9 -7.36 -9.10 4.03
C ARG A 9 -6.67 -7.77 3.75
N VAL A 10 -5.49 -7.54 4.34
CA VAL A 10 -4.68 -6.33 4.11
C VAL A 10 -4.28 -6.20 2.64
N LEU A 11 -3.79 -7.29 2.02
CA LEU A 11 -3.43 -7.30 0.61
C LEU A 11 -4.63 -7.03 -0.31
N THR A 12 -5.79 -7.57 0.03
CA THR A 12 -7.04 -7.33 -0.72
C THR A 12 -7.45 -5.86 -0.64
N SER A 13 -7.44 -5.28 0.57
CA SER A 13 -7.72 -3.85 0.78
C SER A 13 -6.71 -2.96 0.04
N PHE A 14 -5.42 -3.31 0.08
CA PHE A 14 -4.37 -2.62 -0.66
C PHE A 14 -4.63 -2.59 -2.16
N ASN A 15 -4.96 -3.73 -2.77
CA ASN A 15 -5.25 -3.80 -4.20
C ASN A 15 -6.53 -3.03 -4.58
N HIS A 16 -7.55 -2.99 -3.70
CA HIS A 16 -8.77 -2.23 -3.95
C HIS A 16 -8.51 -0.72 -4.05
N GLN A 17 -7.51 -0.22 -3.33
CA GLN A 17 -7.10 1.19 -3.40
C GLN A 17 -6.41 1.58 -4.72
N ASN A 18 -6.21 0.63 -5.66
CA ASN A 18 -5.55 0.84 -6.96
C ASN A 18 -4.19 1.54 -6.81
N PRO A 19 -3.22 0.92 -6.12
CA PRO A 19 -1.94 1.52 -5.83
C PRO A 19 -1.20 1.89 -7.13
N PRO A 20 -0.51 3.04 -7.17
CA PRO A 20 0.24 3.43 -8.36
C PRO A 20 1.42 2.49 -8.59
N LYS A 21 1.74 2.23 -9.85
CA LYS A 21 2.94 1.47 -10.22
C LYS A 21 4.16 2.38 -10.19
N PHE A 22 5.24 1.93 -9.55
CA PHE A 22 6.53 2.60 -9.68
C PHE A 22 7.09 2.34 -11.08
N ARG A 23 7.35 3.42 -11.82
CA ARG A 23 7.85 3.31 -13.19
C ARG A 23 9.37 3.51 -13.30
N GLY A 24 10.01 4.02 -12.26
CA GLY A 24 11.46 4.30 -12.26
C GLY A 24 11.88 5.48 -13.14
N ASP A 25 10.96 6.09 -13.89
CA ASP A 25 11.20 7.35 -14.61
C ASP A 25 10.93 8.59 -13.72
N GLY A 26 11.43 9.75 -14.14
CA GLY A 26 11.18 11.04 -13.45
C GLY A 26 12.13 11.38 -12.30
N GLY A 27 13.12 10.52 -12.00
CA GLY A 27 14.17 10.79 -11.02
C GLY A 27 13.68 10.79 -9.55
N PRO A 28 14.50 11.31 -8.61
CA PRO A 28 14.22 11.20 -7.17
C PRO A 28 12.88 11.77 -6.72
N ALA A 29 12.44 12.90 -7.30
CA ALA A 29 11.17 13.52 -6.95
C ALA A 29 9.96 12.66 -7.33
N ALA A 30 10.01 11.96 -8.47
CA ALA A 30 8.94 11.05 -8.87
C ALA A 30 8.89 9.79 -7.97
N ALA A 31 10.05 9.32 -7.50
CA ALA A 31 10.13 8.24 -6.52
C ALA A 31 9.52 8.66 -5.17
N ASP A 32 9.80 9.89 -4.73
CA ASP A 32 9.24 10.43 -3.49
C ASP A 32 7.71 10.55 -3.55
N LEU A 33 7.16 11.06 -4.67
CA LEU A 33 5.71 11.11 -4.90
C LEU A 33 5.07 9.72 -4.92
N TRP A 34 5.75 8.72 -5.51
CA TRP A 34 5.27 7.34 -5.48
C TRP A 34 5.24 6.80 -4.05
N LEU A 35 6.31 7.00 -3.26
CA LEU A 35 6.37 6.59 -1.85
C LEU A 35 5.25 7.22 -1.03
N GLN A 36 5.07 8.55 -1.12
CA GLN A 36 4.00 9.25 -0.42
C GLN A 36 2.61 8.69 -0.74
N ALA A 37 2.36 8.31 -2.00
CA ALA A 37 1.09 7.72 -2.39
C ALA A 37 0.89 6.31 -1.78
N ILE A 38 1.96 5.51 -1.72
CA ILE A 38 1.92 4.18 -1.07
C ILE A 38 1.69 4.32 0.43
N GLU A 39 2.40 5.23 1.10
CA GLU A 39 2.23 5.50 2.54
C GLU A 39 0.81 5.94 2.87
N LYS A 40 0.21 6.79 2.04
CA LYS A 40 -1.19 7.21 2.18
C LYS A 40 -2.17 6.03 2.10
N ILE A 41 -1.92 5.09 1.18
CA ILE A 41 -2.76 3.89 1.05
C ILE A 41 -2.61 2.99 2.27
N LEU A 42 -1.38 2.77 2.73
CA LEU A 42 -1.12 1.97 3.93
C LEU A 42 -1.76 2.59 5.18
N GLY A 43 -1.67 3.91 5.34
CA GLY A 43 -2.32 4.62 6.45
C GLY A 43 -3.85 4.58 6.40
N ALA A 44 -4.46 4.43 5.21
CA ALA A 44 -5.90 4.26 5.06
C ALA A 44 -6.38 2.83 5.36
N ILE A 45 -5.49 1.84 5.24
CA ILE A 45 -5.81 0.44 5.53
C ILE A 45 -5.57 0.19 7.00
N HIS A 46 -6.63 0.35 7.80
CA HIS A 46 -6.59 -0.08 9.20
C HIS A 46 -6.53 -1.61 9.27
N CYS A 47 -5.44 -2.14 9.84
CA CYS A 47 -5.46 -3.45 10.45
C CYS A 47 -6.18 -3.31 11.79
N PRO A 48 -7.24 -4.08 12.10
CA PRO A 48 -7.69 -4.14 13.48
C PRO A 48 -6.53 -4.71 14.32
N GLU A 49 -6.17 -4.01 15.40
CA GLU A 49 -5.42 -4.64 16.49
C GLU A 49 -6.29 -5.77 17.03
N GLU A 50 -5.69 -6.93 17.18
CA GLU A 50 -6.29 -8.17 17.68
C GLU A 50 -6.76 -8.06 19.13
#